data_AF-A0A8H6KYT7-F1
#
_entry.id   AF-A0A8H6KYT7-F1
#
_cell.length_a   1.000
_cell.length_b   1.000
_cell.length_c   1.000
_cell.angle_alpha   90.00
_cell.angle_beta   90.00
_cell.angle_gamma   90.00
#
_symmetry.space_group_name_H-M   'P 1'
#
loop_
_entity.id
_entity.type
_entity.pdbx_description
1 polymer ?
#
loop_
_entity_poly.entity_id
_entity_poly.type
_entity_poly.pdbx_seq_one_letter_code
_entity_poly.pdbx_strand_id
1 'polypeptide(L)'
;MAEVPKLAEDPTTAAQVAPSSYKGHYANSSLQPIPNYVSRPRLHQKVKEQLHDLKNNGVEDVRILVVWGLGGAGKSQLVLIYIREYRRDYTAVFWIEAGSKESIERDYIQIYRLLYSRQIDVGYEMVKVEDAVPAVKR
;
A
#
# COMPACT_ATOMS: atom_id res chain seq x y z
N MET A 1 27.82 34.93 -31.84
CA MET A 1 27.36 33.56 -32.11
C MET A 1 27.85 32.70 -30.96
N ALA A 2 26.99 32.47 -29.97
CA ALA A 2 27.34 31.69 -28.77
C ALA A 2 26.56 30.37 -28.84
N GLU A 3 27.30 29.27 -28.75
CA GLU A 3 26.80 27.91 -28.80
C GLU A 3 26.10 27.58 -27.48
N VAL A 4 24.86 27.12 -27.58
CA VAL A 4 24.02 26.71 -26.45
C VAL A 4 24.40 25.28 -26.07
N PRO A 5 24.75 24.96 -24.81
CA PRO A 5 25.04 23.59 -24.44
C PRO A 5 23.73 22.80 -24.36
N LYS A 6 23.72 21.68 -25.08
CA LYS A 6 22.64 20.70 -25.18
C LYS A 6 22.44 20.01 -23.82
N LEU A 7 21.25 20.18 -23.24
CA LEU A 7 20.79 19.49 -22.05
C LEU A 7 20.72 17.98 -22.36
N ALA A 8 21.61 17.18 -21.76
CA ALA A 8 21.49 15.74 -21.76
C ALA A 8 20.44 15.35 -20.72
N GLU A 9 19.28 14.88 -21.18
CA GLU A 9 18.31 14.21 -20.34
C GLU A 9 18.82 12.78 -20.05
N ASP A 10 19.33 12.56 -18.85
CA ASP A 10 19.62 11.22 -18.33
C ASP A 10 18.37 10.69 -17.62
N PRO A 11 17.65 9.68 -18.15
CA PRO A 11 16.48 9.10 -17.50
C PRO A 11 16.82 8.14 -16.33
N THR A 12 18.04 8.20 -15.80
CA THR A 12 18.57 7.21 -14.85
C THR A 12 18.43 7.63 -13.37
N THR A 13 18.10 8.89 -13.07
CA THR A 13 18.11 9.40 -11.70
C THR A 13 16.89 8.98 -10.86
N ALA A 14 15.77 8.56 -11.47
CA ALA A 14 14.56 8.18 -10.72
C ALA A 14 14.63 6.81 -10.01
N ALA A 15 15.64 5.97 -10.32
CA ALA A 15 15.62 4.56 -9.93
C ALA A 15 16.36 4.21 -8.61
N GLN A 16 16.93 5.18 -7.89
CA GLN A 16 17.78 4.93 -6.71
C GLN A 16 17.34 5.67 -5.43
N VAL A 17 16.04 5.90 -5.28
CA VAL A 17 15.51 6.50 -4.06
C VAL A 17 15.10 5.36 -3.11
N ALA A 18 15.81 5.18 -2.00
CA ALA A 18 15.44 4.22 -0.98
C ALA A 18 14.16 4.70 -0.25
N PRO A 19 13.15 3.84 -0.03
CA PRO A 19 11.94 4.23 0.68
C PRO A 19 12.30 4.73 2.07
N SER A 20 11.73 5.87 2.48
CA SER A 20 11.82 6.26 3.88
C SER A 20 11.16 5.17 4.74
N SER A 21 11.64 4.97 5.97
CA SER A 21 11.12 3.92 6.88
C SER A 21 9.71 4.29 7.41
N TYR A 22 8.75 4.43 6.51
CA TYR A 22 7.38 4.83 6.80
C TYR A 22 6.76 3.80 7.75
N LYS A 23 6.35 4.29 8.92
CA LYS A 23 5.57 3.52 9.89
C LYS A 23 4.20 4.15 9.99
N GLY A 24 3.17 3.48 9.48
CA GLY A 24 1.85 4.10 9.43
C GLY A 24 0.79 3.27 8.74
N HIS A 25 -0.35 3.92 8.51
CA HIS A 25 -1.48 3.35 7.80
C HIS A 25 -1.98 4.36 6.80
N TYR A 26 -2.24 3.87 5.59
CA TYR A 26 -2.88 4.64 4.54
C TYR A 26 -4.18 3.96 4.16
N ALA A 27 -5.23 4.77 4.05
CA ALA A 27 -6.49 4.39 3.45
C ALA A 27 -7.12 5.65 2.84
N ASN A 28 -7.46 5.61 1.55
CA ASN A 28 -8.19 6.73 0.94
C ASN A 28 -9.65 6.76 1.39
N SER A 29 -10.22 5.60 1.69
CA SER A 29 -11.58 5.47 2.20
C SER A 29 -11.58 5.44 3.73
N SER A 30 -12.55 6.12 4.33
CA SER A 30 -12.84 6.08 5.77
C SER A 30 -13.46 4.73 6.16
N LEU A 31 -12.73 3.64 5.97
CA LEU A 31 -13.17 2.30 6.35
C LEU A 31 -12.92 2.09 7.84
N GLN A 32 -13.91 2.47 8.63
CA GLN A 32 -13.96 2.15 10.04
C GLN A 32 -14.70 0.81 10.24
N PRO A 33 -14.27 -0.02 11.19
CA PRO A 33 -15.09 -1.13 11.64
C PRO A 33 -16.45 -0.64 12.10
N ILE A 34 -17.52 -1.31 11.65
CA ILE A 34 -18.87 -0.97 12.10
C ILE A 34 -19.04 -1.32 13.59
N PRO A 35 -19.79 -0.52 14.38
CA PRO A 35 -19.98 -0.79 15.81
C PRO A 35 -20.61 -2.15 16.11
N ASN A 36 -21.56 -2.59 15.27
CA ASN A 36 -22.35 -3.80 15.48
C ASN A 36 -21.82 -4.98 14.65
N TYR A 37 -20.50 -5.09 14.49
CA TYR A 37 -19.93 -6.23 13.79
C TYR A 37 -20.15 -7.52 14.59
N VAL A 38 -20.79 -8.50 13.96
CA VAL A 38 -20.91 -9.84 14.53
C VAL A 38 -19.59 -10.58 14.34
N SER A 39 -18.95 -10.94 15.45
CA SER A 39 -17.66 -11.64 15.42
C SER A 39 -17.73 -12.96 14.65
N ARG A 40 -16.67 -13.24 13.89
CA ARG A 40 -16.51 -14.45 13.07
C ARG A 40 -15.19 -15.13 13.43
N PRO A 41 -15.06 -15.69 14.65
CA PRO A 41 -13.78 -16.11 15.21
C PRO A 41 -13.06 -17.14 14.34
N ARG A 42 -13.78 -18.12 13.77
CA ARG A 42 -13.20 -19.13 12.87
C ARG A 42 -12.60 -18.52 11.60
N LEU A 43 -13.25 -17.51 11.01
CA LEU A 43 -12.75 -16.86 9.80
C LEU A 43 -11.62 -15.90 10.12
N HIS A 44 -11.72 -15.17 11.23
CA HIS A 44 -10.66 -14.30 11.72
C HIS A 44 -9.37 -15.09 11.99
N GLN A 45 -9.50 -16.24 12.66
CA GLN A 45 -8.38 -17.14 12.92
C GLN A 45 -7.73 -17.63 11.63
N LYS A 46 -8.52 -17.99 10.60
CA LYS A 46 -7.97 -18.36 9.28
C LYS A 46 -7.18 -17.22 8.62
N VAL A 47 -7.64 -15.97 8.72
CA VAL A 47 -6.90 -14.80 8.20
C VAL A 47 -5.55 -14.69 8.91
N LYS A 48 -5.55 -14.80 10.25
CA LYS A 48 -4.35 -14.75 11.07
C LYS A 48 -3.36 -15.86 10.75
N GLU A 49 -3.81 -17.10 10.62
CA GLU A 49 -2.94 -18.24 10.31
C GLU A 49 -2.21 -18.03 8.97
N GLN A 50 -2.92 -17.55 7.96
CA GLN A 50 -2.38 -17.33 6.61
C GLN A 50 -1.42 -16.14 6.53
N LEU A 51 -1.72 -15.03 7.22
CA LEU A 51 -0.96 -13.78 7.11
C LEU A 51 0.08 -13.58 8.22
N HIS A 52 -0.14 -14.13 9.41
CA HIS A 52 0.62 -13.83 10.62
C HIS A 52 1.42 -15.03 11.12
N ASP A 53 0.76 -16.14 11.44
CA ASP A 53 1.39 -17.20 12.26
C ASP A 53 2.48 -17.96 11.50
N LEU A 54 2.42 -18.00 10.17
CA LEU A 54 3.47 -18.59 9.35
C LEU A 54 4.74 -17.71 9.29
N LYS A 55 4.78 -16.48 9.85
CA LYS A 55 5.95 -15.56 9.79
C LYS A 55 7.19 -16.15 10.48
N ASN A 56 7.02 -17.15 11.33
CA ASN A 56 8.07 -17.70 12.18
C ASN A 56 9.07 -18.63 11.45
N ASN A 57 8.87 -18.91 10.16
CA ASN A 57 9.73 -19.85 9.41
C ASN A 57 10.97 -19.21 8.76
N GLY A 58 11.30 -17.94 9.06
CA GLY A 58 12.57 -17.32 8.67
C GLY A 58 12.75 -16.99 7.18
N VAL A 59 11.76 -17.27 6.33
CA VAL A 59 11.74 -16.86 4.92
C VAL A 59 10.82 -15.65 4.78
N GLU A 60 11.38 -14.51 4.36
CA GLU A 60 10.63 -13.32 3.93
C GLU A 60 9.89 -13.64 2.62
N ASP A 61 8.77 -14.36 2.74
CA ASP A 61 7.96 -14.76 1.60
C ASP A 61 6.74 -13.85 1.44
N VAL A 62 6.43 -13.48 0.18
CA VAL A 62 5.26 -12.65 -0.14
C VAL A 62 4.00 -13.49 0.03
N ARG A 63 3.08 -13.04 0.87
CA ARG A 63 1.83 -13.77 1.18
C ARG A 63 0.63 -13.11 0.56
N ILE A 64 -0.20 -13.93 -0.06
CA ILE A 64 -1.43 -13.50 -0.72
C ILE A 64 -2.60 -14.27 -0.12
N LEU A 65 -3.59 -13.52 0.39
CA LEU A 65 -4.86 -14.07 0.88
C LEU A 65 -6.01 -13.47 0.07
N VAL A 66 -6.86 -14.33 -0.49
CA VAL A 66 -8.08 -13.93 -1.20
C VAL A 66 -9.30 -14.21 -0.32
N VAL A 67 -10.03 -13.16 0.07
CA VAL A 67 -11.29 -13.27 0.82
C VAL A 67 -12.46 -13.07 -0.14
N TRP A 68 -13.27 -14.11 -0.35
CA TRP A 68 -14.36 -14.14 -1.32
C TRP A 68 -15.68 -14.63 -0.69
N GLY A 69 -16.79 -14.47 -1.42
CA GLY A 69 -18.15 -14.77 -0.95
C GLY A 69 -19.17 -13.74 -1.40
N LEU A 70 -20.43 -13.93 -1.02
CA LEU A 70 -21.57 -13.12 -1.47
C LEU A 70 -21.38 -11.61 -1.21
N GLY A 71 -22.00 -10.78 -2.05
CA GLY A 71 -22.16 -9.34 -1.79
C GLY A 71 -22.77 -9.10 -0.42
N GLY A 72 -22.28 -8.11 0.32
CA GLY A 72 -22.78 -7.81 1.67
C GLY A 72 -22.40 -8.82 2.77
N ALA A 73 -21.68 -9.91 2.48
CA ALA A 73 -21.29 -10.90 3.49
C ALA A 73 -20.29 -10.40 4.56
N GLY A 74 -19.84 -9.14 4.48
CA GLY A 74 -18.93 -8.53 5.46
C GLY A 74 -17.45 -8.85 5.25
N LYS A 75 -17.03 -9.23 4.04
CA LYS A 75 -15.63 -9.57 3.70
C LYS A 75 -14.64 -8.45 4.07
N SER A 76 -14.93 -7.21 3.64
CA SER A 76 -14.08 -6.06 3.96
C SER A 76 -14.05 -5.80 5.46
N GLN A 77 -15.17 -5.96 6.18
CA GLN A 77 -15.23 -5.81 7.63
C GLN A 77 -14.42 -6.89 8.37
N LEU A 78 -14.43 -8.13 7.89
CA LEU A 78 -13.59 -9.21 8.42
C LEU A 78 -12.11 -8.86 8.34
N VAL A 79 -11.65 -8.36 7.18
CA VAL A 79 -10.24 -7.96 6.97
C VAL A 79 -9.89 -6.71 7.77
N LEU A 80 -10.78 -5.72 7.83
CA LEU A 80 -10.56 -4.49 8.61
C LEU A 80 -10.36 -4.77 10.10
N ILE A 81 -11.12 -5.72 10.65
CA ILE A 81 -11.02 -6.09 12.05
C ILE A 81 -9.71 -6.82 12.34
N TYR A 82 -9.31 -7.73 11.45
CA TYR A 82 -7.99 -8.36 11.50
C TYR A 82 -6.88 -7.30 11.50
N ILE A 83 -6.90 -6.38 10.53
CA ILE A 83 -5.91 -5.31 10.44
C ILE A 83 -5.92 -4.47 11.72
N ARG A 84 -7.08 -4.10 12.25
CA ARG A 84 -7.16 -3.28 13.48
C ARG A 84 -6.51 -3.97 14.68
N GLU A 85 -6.67 -5.29 14.80
CA GLU A 85 -6.10 -6.09 15.89
C GLU A 85 -4.59 -6.24 15.75
N TYR A 86 -4.10 -6.58 14.56
CA TYR A 86 -2.69 -6.91 14.31
C TYR A 86 -1.89 -5.75 13.70
N ARG A 87 -2.44 -4.53 13.63
CA ARG A 87 -1.81 -3.37 12.95
C ARG A 87 -0.39 -3.10 13.41
N ARG A 88 -0.10 -3.31 14.69
CA ARG A 88 1.22 -3.06 15.30
C ARG A 88 2.29 -4.06 14.88
N ASP A 89 1.87 -5.19 14.33
CA ASP A 89 2.77 -6.27 13.88
C ASP A 89 3.19 -6.10 12.41
N TYR A 90 2.74 -5.00 11.80
CA TYR A 90 3.13 -4.56 10.47
C TYR A 90 3.81 -3.20 10.56
N THR A 91 4.92 -3.03 9.84
CA THR A 91 5.60 -1.73 9.74
C THR A 91 4.69 -0.70 9.09
N ALA A 92 4.00 -1.06 8.00
CA ALA A 92 3.03 -0.23 7.32
C ALA A 92 1.84 -1.05 6.82
N VAL A 93 0.67 -0.43 6.74
CA VAL A 93 -0.54 -1.03 6.15
C VAL A 93 -1.13 -0.08 5.12
N PHE A 94 -1.23 -0.54 3.87
CA PHE A 94 -1.84 0.22 2.77
C PHE A 94 -3.18 -0.41 2.39
N TRP A 95 -4.25 0.38 2.47
CA TRP A 95 -5.57 0.00 2.00
C TRP A 95 -5.87 0.70 0.68
N ILE A 96 -5.95 -0.08 -0.40
CA ILE A 96 -6.15 0.40 -1.77
C ILE A 96 -7.58 0.13 -2.21
N GLU A 97 -8.25 1.15 -2.74
CA GLU A 97 -9.53 1.02 -3.40
C GLU A 97 -9.34 0.53 -4.84
N ALA A 98 -9.72 -0.73 -5.10
CA ALA A 98 -9.60 -1.36 -6.41
C ALA A 98 -10.93 -1.40 -7.19
N GLY A 99 -11.79 -0.40 -7.01
CA GLY A 99 -13.10 -0.32 -7.66
C GLY A 99 -13.05 0.13 -9.12
N SER A 100 -12.05 0.94 -9.47
CA SER A 100 -11.78 1.37 -10.85
C SER A 100 -10.28 1.50 -11.08
N LYS A 101 -9.87 1.70 -12.35
CA LYS A 101 -8.46 1.97 -12.68
C LYS A 101 -7.99 3.26 -12.02
N GLU A 102 -8.81 4.29 -12.06
CA GLU A 102 -8.52 5.63 -11.54
C GLU A 102 -8.35 5.61 -10.01
N SER A 103 -9.14 4.78 -9.30
CA SER A 103 -9.00 4.63 -7.85
C SER A 103 -7.69 3.96 -7.46
N ILE A 104 -7.26 2.95 -8.24
CA ILE A 104 -5.97 2.27 -8.05
C ILE A 104 -4.83 3.25 -8.29
N GLU A 105 -4.82 3.93 -9.44
CA GLU A 105 -3.75 4.86 -9.83
C GLU A 105 -3.55 5.97 -8.80
N ARG A 106 -4.66 6.58 -8.36
CA ARG A 106 -4.65 7.60 -7.31
C ARG A 106 -4.03 7.07 -6.02
N ASP A 107 -4.46 5.90 -5.55
CA ASP A 107 -3.98 5.34 -4.28
C ASP A 107 -2.49 4.98 -4.36
N TYR A 108 -2.01 4.45 -5.48
CA TYR A 108 -0.58 4.19 -5.71
C TYR A 108 0.26 5.48 -5.70
N ILE A 109 -0.21 6.56 -6.35
CA ILE A 109 0.48 7.86 -6.32
C ILE A 109 0.59 8.39 -4.88
N GLN A 110 -0.48 8.27 -4.09
CA GLN A 110 -0.46 8.73 -2.70
C GLN A 110 0.48 7.88 -1.84
N ILE A 111 0.51 6.56 -2.01
CA ILE A 111 1.45 5.68 -1.32
C ILE A 111 2.89 6.03 -1.69
N TYR A 112 3.18 6.27 -2.98
CA TYR A 112 4.49 6.73 -3.43
C TYR A 112 4.89 8.02 -2.70
N ARG A 113 4.01 9.03 -2.69
CA ARG A 113 4.27 10.27 -1.96
C ARG A 113 4.52 10.01 -0.48
N LEU A 114 3.75 9.14 0.18
CA LEU A 114 3.97 8.82 1.60
C LEU A 114 5.34 8.16 1.85
N LEU A 115 5.75 7.23 1.00
CA LEU A 115 7.02 6.51 1.14
C LEU A 115 8.23 7.39 0.81
N TYR A 116 8.10 8.35 -0.10
CA TYR A 116 9.21 9.14 -0.64
C TYR A 116 9.14 10.64 -0.31
N SER A 117 8.14 11.10 0.45
CA SER A 117 7.89 12.53 0.79
C SER A 117 9.02 13.22 1.53
N ARG A 118 9.94 12.50 2.18
CA ARG A 118 11.12 13.13 2.81
C ARG A 118 12.15 13.67 1.82
N GLN A 119 11.97 13.43 0.52
CA GLN A 119 12.84 13.91 -0.56
C GLN A 119 12.12 14.80 -1.59
N ILE A 120 10.80 14.99 -1.46
CA ILE A 120 10.02 15.88 -2.33
C ILE A 120 9.85 17.22 -1.61
N ASP A 121 10.95 17.93 -1.39
CA ASP A 121 10.93 19.38 -1.10
C ASP A 121 11.39 20.19 -2.32
N VAL A 122 11.48 19.55 -3.48
CA VAL A 122 11.92 20.18 -4.73
C VAL A 122 10.92 19.86 -5.83
N GLY A 123 9.94 20.75 -5.99
CA GLY A 123 9.05 20.79 -7.15
C GLY A 123 7.80 19.91 -7.05
N TYR A 124 6.65 20.54 -7.27
CA TYR A 124 5.39 19.88 -7.58
C TYR A 124 5.48 19.21 -8.96
N GLU A 125 6.38 18.24 -9.14
CA GLU A 125 6.36 17.41 -10.33
C GLU A 125 5.15 16.49 -10.25
N MET A 126 4.34 16.49 -11.32
CA MET A 126 3.24 15.55 -11.46
C MET A 126 3.83 14.14 -11.51
N VAL A 127 3.87 13.46 -10.36
CA VAL A 127 4.21 12.03 -10.27
C VAL A 127 3.29 11.27 -11.22
N LYS A 128 3.85 10.73 -12.29
CA LYS A 128 3.11 9.92 -13.25
C LYS A 128 2.96 8.50 -12.71
N VAL A 129 1.87 7.84 -13.10
CA VAL A 129 1.52 6.50 -12.61
C VAL A 129 2.58 5.48 -12.99
N GLU A 130 3.14 5.60 -14.20
CA GLU A 130 4.20 4.75 -14.73
C GLU A 130 5.45 4.69 -13.85
N ASP A 131 5.76 5.77 -13.12
CA ASP A 131 6.91 5.85 -12.22
C ASP A 131 6.56 5.37 -10.81
N ALA A 132 5.32 5.62 -10.36
CA ALA A 132 4.86 5.27 -9.01
C ALA A 132 4.69 3.76 -8.81
N VAL A 133 4.12 3.05 -9.78
CA VAL A 133 3.79 1.62 -9.64
C VAL A 133 5.04 0.75 -9.45
N PRO A 134 6.10 0.86 -10.27
CA PRO A 134 7.33 0.10 -10.07
C PRO A 134 8.02 0.42 -8.74
N ALA A 135 7.98 1.68 -8.31
CA ALA A 135 8.63 2.13 -7.08
C ALA A 135 7.95 1.61 -5.79
N VAL A 136 6.64 1.34 -5.83
CA VAL A 136 5.88 0.77 -4.71
C VAL A 136 5.98 -0.77 -4.66
N LYS A 137 6.26 -1.42 -5.80
CA LYS A 137 6.31 -2.90 -5.90
C LYS A 137 7.63 -3.55 -5.50
N ARG A 138 8.69 -2.76 -5.25
CA ARG A 138 10.04 -3.26 -4.96
C ARG A 138 10.14 -4.00 -3.63
#